data_AF-A0A1T4LK83-F1
#
_entry.id   AF-A0A1T4LK83-F1
#
_cell.length_a   1.000
_cell.length_b   1.000
_cell.length_c   1.000
_cell.angle_alpha   90.00
_cell.angle_beta   90.00
_cell.angle_gamma   90.00
#
_symmetry.space_group_name_H-M   'P 1'
#
loop_
_entity.id
_entity.type
_entity.pdbx_description
1 polymer ?
#
loop_
_entity_poly.entity_id
_entity_poly.type
_entity_poly.pdbx_seq_one_letter_code
_entity_poly.pdbx_strand_id
1 'polypeptide(L)'
;MSSKVFFPAGKDANGRGLSRKHLFETIEQSLVNMQTTYLDMYFCHRFDHETPLEETLQSLSDLVDQGKVWYYGVSEWTPVQLLEALIIIKEMGLHPISVIQPQYNIFDVILKKR
;
A
#
# COMPACT_ATOMS: atom_id res chain seq x y z
N MET A 1 6.61 -8.66 -10.50
CA MET A 1 7.36 -7.45 -10.09
C MET A 1 6.55 -6.69 -9.05
N SER A 2 7.22 -6.16 -8.02
CA SER A 2 6.56 -5.39 -6.97
C SER A 2 7.34 -4.14 -6.61
N SER A 3 6.63 -3.07 -6.24
CA SER A 3 7.21 -1.84 -5.67
C SER A 3 6.45 -1.42 -4.40
N LYS A 4 6.97 -0.42 -3.69
CA LYS A 4 6.38 0.08 -2.44
C LYS A 4 6.38 1.60 -2.38
N VAL A 5 5.50 2.14 -1.55
CA VAL A 5 5.32 3.58 -1.32
C VAL A 5 5.07 3.84 0.16
N PHE A 6 5.74 4.86 0.70
CA PHE A 6 5.53 5.44 2.04
C PHE A 6 6.68 6.39 2.38
N PHE A 7 7.91 5.90 2.24
CA PHE A 7 9.10 6.64 2.64
C PHE A 7 9.37 7.82 1.69
N PRO A 8 10.10 8.85 2.15
CA PRO A 8 10.43 9.99 1.32
C PRO A 8 11.05 9.59 -0.03
N ALA A 9 10.35 9.90 -1.12
CA ALA A 9 10.83 9.74 -2.50
C ALA A 9 11.31 11.07 -3.10
N GLY A 10 11.17 12.18 -2.36
CA GLY A 10 11.57 13.53 -2.76
C GLY A 10 11.73 14.46 -1.55
N LYS A 11 12.05 15.73 -1.82
CA LYS A 11 12.23 16.77 -0.78
C LYS A 11 10.93 17.51 -0.42
N ASP A 12 9.85 17.28 -1.16
CA ASP A 12 8.58 17.99 -0.94
C ASP A 12 7.77 17.36 0.21
N ALA A 13 6.89 18.15 0.81
CA ALA A 13 6.07 17.72 1.95
C ALA A 13 5.15 16.53 1.64
N ASN A 14 4.69 16.42 0.39
CA ASN A 14 3.88 15.33 -0.15
C ASN A 14 4.71 14.19 -0.74
N GLY A 15 6.04 14.24 -0.60
CA GLY A 15 6.96 13.21 -1.08
C GLY A 15 7.01 11.97 -0.20
N ARG A 16 6.07 11.79 0.75
CA ARG A 16 5.98 10.68 1.70
C ARG A 16 4.51 10.37 2.05
N GLY A 17 4.30 9.29 2.81
CA GLY A 17 2.99 8.88 3.32
C GLY A 17 2.19 8.07 2.32
N LEU A 18 0.87 8.00 2.51
CA LEU A 18 -0.07 7.23 1.68
C LEU A 18 -1.22 8.08 1.14
N SER A 19 -1.03 9.40 1.06
CA SER A 19 -1.95 10.28 0.37
C SER A 19 -2.13 9.84 -1.09
N ARG A 20 -3.32 10.10 -1.64
CA ARG A 20 -3.64 9.81 -3.04
C ARG A 20 -2.61 10.40 -3.99
N LYS A 21 -2.20 11.65 -3.75
CA LYS A 21 -1.19 12.34 -4.57
C LYS A 21 0.11 11.54 -4.59
N HIS A 22 0.64 11.19 -3.43
CA HIS A 22 1.91 10.48 -3.34
C HIS A 22 1.85 9.07 -3.95
N LEU A 23 0.74 8.36 -3.75
CA LEU A 23 0.48 7.05 -4.36
C LEU A 23 0.55 7.12 -5.90
N PHE A 24 -0.19 8.06 -6.48
CA PHE A 24 -0.27 8.22 -7.93
C PHE A 24 1.03 8.72 -8.54
N GLU A 25 1.72 9.67 -7.92
CA GLU A 25 3.01 10.15 -8.44
C GLU A 25 4.10 9.08 -8.35
N THR A 26 4.13 8.31 -7.26
CA THR A 26 5.16 7.29 -7.04
C THR A 26 4.99 6.07 -7.92
N ILE A 27 3.75 5.66 -8.24
CA ILE A 27 3.53 4.54 -9.17
C ILE A 27 4.01 4.90 -10.58
N GLU A 28 3.70 6.10 -11.08
CA GLU A 28 4.18 6.55 -12.40
C GLU A 28 5.70 6.51 -12.47
N GLN A 29 6.37 7.06 -11.44
CA GLN A 29 7.83 7.03 -11.37
C GLN A 29 8.39 5.60 -11.31
N SER A 30 7.72 4.71 -10.57
CA SER A 30 8.10 3.30 -10.48
C SER A 30 8.01 2.59 -11.84
N LEU A 31 6.91 2.80 -12.57
CA LEU A 31 6.68 2.21 -13.89
C LEU A 31 7.73 2.67 -14.91
N VAL A 32 8.05 3.97 -14.94
CA VAL A 32 9.11 4.53 -15.77
C VAL A 32 10.47 3.91 -15.44
N ASN A 33 10.82 3.87 -14.15
CA ASN A 33 12.12 3.35 -13.70
C ASN A 33 12.29 1.85 -14.01
N MET A 34 11.20 1.10 -13.91
CA MET A 34 11.18 -0.34 -14.15
C MET A 34 10.90 -0.71 -15.62
N GLN A 35 10.71 0.27 -16.50
CA GLN A 35 10.45 0.08 -17.93
C GLN A 35 9.27 -0.88 -18.20
N THR A 36 8.20 -0.72 -17.42
CA THR A 36 6.97 -1.53 -17.51
C THR A 36 5.75 -0.64 -17.47
N THR A 37 4.61 -1.14 -17.95
CA THR A 37 3.32 -0.43 -17.90
C THR A 37 2.48 -0.82 -16.68
N TYR A 38 2.87 -1.85 -15.95
CA TYR A 38 2.17 -2.31 -14.75
C TYR A 38 3.11 -2.94 -13.70
N LEU A 39 2.62 -3.07 -12.47
CA LEU A 39 3.20 -3.93 -11.43
C LEU A 39 2.25 -5.07 -11.07
N ASP A 40 2.78 -6.24 -10.75
CA ASP A 40 1.95 -7.34 -10.23
C ASP A 40 1.45 -7.02 -8.81
N MET A 41 2.30 -6.41 -7.99
CA MET A 41 1.95 -6.01 -6.62
C MET A 41 2.47 -4.62 -6.27
N TYR A 42 1.64 -3.82 -5.62
CA TYR A 42 2.04 -2.53 -5.05
C TYR A 42 1.76 -2.47 -3.56
N PHE A 43 2.75 -2.08 -2.76
CA PHE A 43 2.65 -2.14 -1.31
C PHE A 43 2.62 -0.77 -0.64
N CYS A 44 1.70 -0.59 0.31
CA CYS A 44 1.88 0.38 1.39
C CYS A 44 3.03 -0.10 2.27
N HIS A 45 4.15 0.62 2.28
CA HIS A 45 5.34 0.17 2.98
C HIS A 45 5.18 0.25 4.51
N ARG A 46 4.40 1.19 5.03
CA ARG A 46 4.02 1.31 6.45
C ARG A 46 2.58 1.81 6.54
N PHE A 47 2.01 1.81 7.74
CA PHE A 47 0.73 2.48 7.99
C PHE A 47 0.96 3.99 8.07
N ASP A 48 0.06 4.78 7.48
CA ASP A 48 0.09 6.23 7.55
C ASP A 48 -1.02 6.72 8.49
N HIS A 49 -0.64 7.37 9.59
CA HIS A 49 -1.58 7.92 10.57
C HIS A 49 -2.07 9.33 10.18
N GLU A 50 -1.44 9.96 9.19
CA GLU A 50 -1.76 11.33 8.76
C GLU A 50 -2.75 11.35 7.58
N THR A 51 -2.87 10.23 6.85
CA THR A 51 -3.81 10.09 5.72
C THR A 51 -5.04 9.28 6.16
N PRO A 52 -6.27 9.73 5.85
CA PRO A 52 -7.48 8.92 6.05
C PRO A 52 -7.37 7.56 5.34
N LEU A 53 -7.70 6.48 6.06
CA LEU A 53 -7.52 5.13 5.54
C LEU A 53 -8.38 4.85 4.31
N GLU A 54 -9.60 5.41 4.26
CA GLU A 54 -10.50 5.37 3.10
C GLU A 54 -9.85 5.98 1.86
N GLU A 55 -9.12 7.09 1.99
CA GLU A 55 -8.42 7.74 0.87
C GLU A 55 -7.35 6.80 0.31
N THR A 56 -6.53 6.21 1.18
CA THR A 56 -5.48 5.28 0.78
C THR A 56 -6.07 4.05 0.08
N LEU A 57 -7.11 3.43 0.66
CA LEU A 57 -7.72 2.21 0.11
C LEU A 57 -8.43 2.47 -1.22
N GLN A 58 -9.19 3.57 -1.32
CA GLN A 58 -9.81 3.97 -2.58
C GLN A 58 -8.75 4.22 -3.65
N SER A 59 -7.65 4.89 -3.29
CA SER A 59 -6.57 5.19 -4.24
C SER A 59 -5.88 3.93 -4.76
N LEU A 60 -5.67 2.91 -3.90
CA LEU A 60 -5.14 1.61 -4.34
C LEU A 60 -6.14 0.87 -5.24
N SER A 61 -7.43 0.91 -4.91
CA SER A 61 -8.49 0.34 -5.73
C SER A 61 -8.53 0.99 -7.13
N ASP A 62 -8.44 2.31 -7.19
CA ASP A 62 -8.43 3.04 -8.47
C ASP A 62 -7.20 2.71 -9.33
N LEU A 63 -6.05 2.42 -8.71
CA LEU A 63 -4.86 1.98 -9.44
C LEU A 63 -5.02 0.56 -10.02
N VAL A 64 -5.78 -0.30 -9.33
CA VAL A 64 -6.18 -1.62 -9.86
C VAL A 64 -7.13 -1.43 -11.04
N ASP A 65 -8.15 -0.58 -10.91
CA ASP A 65 -9.10 -0.30 -11.99
C ASP A 65 -8.42 0.31 -13.23
N GLN A 66 -7.35 1.09 -13.03
CA GLN A 66 -6.52 1.64 -14.11
C GLN A 66 -5.57 0.61 -14.75
N GLY A 67 -5.47 -0.60 -14.21
CA GLY A 67 -4.54 -1.64 -14.70
C GLY A 67 -3.06 -1.31 -14.46
N LYS A 68 -2.74 -0.32 -13.63
CA LYS A 68 -1.35 0.03 -13.27
C LYS A 68 -0.77 -0.95 -12.27
N VAL A 69 -1.63 -1.57 -11.46
CA VAL A 69 -1.27 -2.61 -10.52
C VAL A 69 -2.31 -3.74 -10.60
N TRP A 70 -1.89 -5.01 -10.54
CA TRP A 70 -2.84 -6.12 -10.51
C TRP A 70 -3.40 -6.36 -9.11
N TYR A 71 -2.52 -6.27 -8.10
CA TYR A 71 -2.84 -6.47 -6.71
C TYR A 71 -2.14 -5.44 -5.84
N TYR A 72 -2.66 -5.21 -4.64
CA TYR A 72 -1.99 -4.42 -3.64
C TYR A 72 -1.91 -5.14 -2.29
N GLY A 73 -0.92 -4.71 -1.50
CA GLY A 73 -0.62 -5.30 -0.20
C GLY A 73 -0.12 -4.26 0.79
N VAL A 74 0.14 -4.71 2.00
CA VAL A 74 0.62 -3.85 3.09
C VAL A 74 1.82 -4.47 3.79
N SER A 75 2.72 -3.66 4.33
CA SER A 75 3.89 -4.10 5.07
C SER A 75 3.90 -3.50 6.47
N GLU A 76 4.14 -4.35 7.47
CA GLU A 76 4.17 -3.98 8.90
C GLU A 76 2.90 -3.28 9.41
N TRP A 77 1.72 -3.63 8.89
CA TRP A 77 0.45 -3.20 9.47
C TRP A 77 0.05 -4.12 10.61
N THR A 78 -0.50 -3.55 11.69
CA THR A 78 -0.98 -4.31 12.85
C THR A 78 -2.29 -5.04 12.53
N PRO A 79 -2.65 -6.10 13.29
CA PRO A 79 -3.93 -6.79 13.10
C PRO A 79 -5.15 -5.87 13.23
N VAL A 80 -5.08 -4.85 14.09
CA VAL A 80 -6.18 -3.88 14.28
C VAL A 80 -6.35 -3.00 13.03
N GLN A 81 -5.25 -2.47 12.49
CA GLN A 81 -5.26 -1.69 11.25
C GLN A 81 -5.76 -2.51 10.05
N LEU A 82 -5.35 -3.79 9.98
CA LEU A 82 -5.85 -4.71 8.96
C LEU A 82 -7.35 -4.94 9.07
N LEU A 83 -7.87 -5.13 10.29
CA LEU A 83 -9.30 -5.32 10.51
C LEU A 83 -10.10 -4.08 10.08
N GLU A 84 -9.65 -2.89 10.47
CA GLU A 84 -10.25 -1.61 10.08
C GLU A 84 -10.28 -1.46 8.55
N ALA A 85 -9.15 -1.73 7.89
CA ALA A 85 -9.06 -1.68 6.43
C ALA A 85 -10.01 -2.67 5.74
N LEU A 86 -10.11 -3.90 6.24
CA LEU A 86 -11.01 -4.91 5.68
C LEU A 86 -12.49 -4.53 5.84
N ILE A 87 -12.86 -3.85 6.93
CA ILE A 87 -14.22 -3.31 7.12
C ILE A 87 -14.50 -2.25 6.06
N ILE A 88 -13.62 -1.26 5.92
CA ILE A 88 -13.76 -0.17 4.94
C ILE A 88 -13.85 -0.73 3.51
N ILE A 89 -12.93 -1.64 3.13
CA ILE A 89 -12.95 -2.28 1.81
C ILE A 89 -14.30 -2.93 1.52
N LYS A 90 -14.85 -3.64 2.50
CA LYS A 90 -16.14 -4.32 2.37
C LYS A 90 -17.30 -3.32 2.24
N GLU A 91 -17.31 -2.27 3.04
CA GLU A 91 -18.37 -1.26 3.05
C GLU A 91 -18.38 -0.42 1.77
N MET A 92 -17.20 -0.07 1.25
CA MET A 92 -17.04 0.74 0.04
C MET A 92 -17.01 -0.09 -1.25
N GLY A 93 -16.91 -1.42 -1.17
CA GLY A 93 -16.85 -2.30 -2.35
C GLY A 93 -15.52 -2.20 -3.11
N LEU A 94 -14.41 -2.00 -2.41
CA LEU A 94 -13.08 -1.83 -3.00
C LEU A 94 -12.41 -3.17 -3.32
N HIS A 95 -11.39 -3.15 -4.17
CA HIS A 95 -10.53 -4.32 -4.38
C HIS A 95 -9.88 -4.74 -3.06
N PRO A 96 -9.71 -6.04 -2.77
CA PRO A 96 -9.20 -6.50 -1.47
C PRO A 96 -7.68 -6.41 -1.33
N ILE A 97 -7.19 -6.22 -0.09
CA ILE A 97 -5.77 -6.43 0.26
C ILE A 97 -5.41 -7.89 -0.01
N SER A 98 -4.45 -8.11 -0.89
CA SER A 98 -4.11 -9.45 -1.39
C SER A 98 -2.98 -10.12 -0.60
N VAL A 99 -2.14 -9.34 0.06
CA VAL A 99 -0.93 -9.85 0.72
C VAL A 99 -0.47 -8.92 1.85
N ILE A 100 0.10 -9.52 2.89
CA ILE A 100 0.83 -8.82 3.95
C ILE A 100 2.32 -9.17 3.89
N GLN A 101 3.19 -8.20 4.17
CA GLN A 101 4.64 -8.38 4.31
C GLN A 101 5.09 -7.99 5.72
N PRO A 102 5.04 -8.92 6.68
CA PRO A 102 5.55 -8.72 8.03
C PRO A 102 7.04 -9.07 8.13
N GLN A 103 7.70 -8.52 9.13
CA GLN A 103 9.00 -9.00 9.58
C GLN A 103 8.78 -10.34 10.30
N TYR A 104 9.34 -11.40 9.71
CA TYR A 104 9.23 -12.75 10.24
C TYR A 104 10.53 -13.51 10.09
N ASN A 105 11.11 -13.91 11.21
CA ASN A 105 12.29 -14.78 11.26
C ASN A 105 12.30 -15.57 12.57
N ILE A 106 13.28 -16.46 12.76
CA ILE A 106 13.33 -17.34 13.94
C ILE A 106 13.41 -16.56 15.28
N PHE A 107 14.02 -15.37 15.26
CA PHE A 107 14.15 -14.51 16.43
C PHE A 107 12.97 -13.54 16.57
N ASP A 108 12.18 -13.36 15.51
CA ASP A 108 11.11 -12.40 15.46
C ASP A 108 9.83 -13.01 14.89
N VAL A 109 9.05 -13.55 15.82
CA VAL A 109 7.80 -14.24 15.54
C VAL A 109 6.63 -13.28 15.84
N ILE A 110 6.64 -12.11 15.20
CA ILE A 110 5.65 -11.02 15.43
C ILE A 110 4.21 -11.52 15.25
N LEU A 111 3.99 -12.41 14.29
CA LEU A 111 2.69 -13.03 14.03
C LEU A 111 2.17 -13.98 15.14
N LYS A 112 2.99 -14.30 16.16
CA LYS A 112 2.59 -15.19 17.28
C LYS A 112 2.45 -14.49 18.62
N LYS A 113 2.77 -13.19 18.74
CA LYS A 113 2.60 -12.46 20.00
C LYS A 113 1.11 -12.13 20.19
N ARG A 114 0.43 -12.99 20.96
CA ARG A 114 -0.87 -12.75 21.59
C ARG A 114 -0.65 -12.13 22.98
#